data_AF-P25445-F1
#
_entry.id   AF-P25445-F1
#
_cell.length_a   1.000
_cell.length_b   1.000
_cell.length_c   1.000
_cell.angle_alpha   90.00
_cell.angle_beta   90.00
_cell.angle_gamma   90.00
#
_symmetry.space_group_name_H-M   'P 1'
#
loop_
_entity.id
_entity.type
_entity.pdbx_description
1 polymer ?
#
loop_
_entity_poly.entity_id
_entity_poly.type
_entity_poly.pdbx_seq_one_letter_code
_entity_poly.pdbx_strand_id
1 'polypeptide(L)'
;MLGIWTLLPLVLTSVARLSSKSVNAQVTDINSKGLELRKTVTTVETQNLEGLHHDGQFCHKPCPPGERKARDCTVNGDEPDCVPCQEGKEYTDKAHFSSKCRRCRLCDEGHGLEVEINCTRTQNTKCRCKPNFFCNSTVCEHCDPCTKCEHGIIKECTLTSNTKCKEEGSRSNLGWLCLLLLPIPLIVWVKRKEVQKTCRKHRKENQGSHESPTLNPETVAINLSDVDLSKYITTIAGVMTLSQVKGFVRKNGVNEAKIDEIKNDNVQDTAEQKVQLLRNWHQLHGKKEAYDTLIKDLKKANLCTLAEKIQTIILKDITSDSENSNFRNEIQSLV
;
A
#
# COMPACT_ATOMS: atom_id res chain seq x y z
N MET A 1 -36.92 -13.81 33.15
CA MET A 1 -36.28 -12.49 32.96
C MET A 1 -35.43 -12.55 31.69
N LEU A 2 -36.05 -12.27 30.54
CA LEU A 2 -35.46 -12.37 29.20
C LEU A 2 -34.45 -11.23 28.99
N GLY A 3 -33.16 -11.56 28.91
CA GLY A 3 -32.07 -10.61 28.75
C GLY A 3 -31.55 -10.55 27.31
N ILE A 4 -31.95 -9.50 26.60
CA ILE A 4 -31.20 -8.70 25.61
C ILE A 4 -29.91 -9.36 25.06
N TRP A 5 -30.01 -9.99 23.88
CA TRP A 5 -28.90 -10.63 23.15
C TRP A 5 -28.95 -10.28 21.65
N THR A 6 -29.09 -9.01 21.27
CA THR A 6 -29.20 -8.66 19.83
C THR A 6 -28.74 -7.24 19.49
N LEU A 7 -27.53 -6.77 19.84
CA LEU A 7 -27.03 -5.48 19.31
C LEU A 7 -25.48 -5.41 19.18
N LEU A 8 -24.82 -6.47 18.73
CA LEU A 8 -23.37 -6.45 18.53
C LEU A 8 -22.93 -7.27 17.30
N PRO A 9 -23.34 -6.86 16.08
CA PRO A 9 -22.32 -6.63 15.04
C PRO A 9 -22.76 -5.55 14.03
N LEU A 10 -22.51 -4.27 14.31
CA LEU A 10 -22.78 -3.19 13.32
C LEU A 10 -21.75 -2.05 13.32
N VAL A 11 -20.64 -2.19 14.07
CA VAL A 11 -19.63 -1.13 14.23
C VAL A 11 -18.30 -1.46 13.55
N LEU A 12 -18.15 -2.64 12.92
CA LEU A 12 -16.92 -3.08 12.24
C LEU A 12 -16.92 -2.93 10.71
N THR A 13 -18.01 -2.45 10.11
CA THR A 13 -18.12 -2.26 8.65
C THR A 13 -17.89 -0.81 8.18
N SER A 14 -17.74 0.14 9.09
CA SER A 14 -17.56 1.57 8.79
C SER A 14 -16.10 2.04 8.74
N VAL A 15 -15.15 1.26 9.25
CA VAL A 15 -13.70 1.61 9.25
C VAL A 15 -12.95 1.15 7.99
N ALA A 16 -13.54 0.27 7.18
CA ALA A 16 -12.96 -0.18 5.91
C ALA A 16 -13.29 0.74 4.71
N ARG A 17 -14.10 1.80 4.90
CA ARG A 17 -14.47 2.76 3.83
C ARG A 17 -13.76 4.11 3.88
N LEU A 18 -12.94 4.37 4.90
CA LEU A 18 -12.28 5.68 5.08
C LEU A 18 -10.77 5.68 4.76
N SER A 19 -10.21 4.58 4.25
CA SER A 19 -8.77 4.45 3.94
C SER A 19 -8.48 4.28 2.44
N SER A 20 -9.29 4.89 1.58
CA SER A 20 -9.09 4.83 0.12
C SER A 20 -9.38 6.18 -0.52
N LYS A 21 -8.43 7.12 -0.44
CA LYS A 21 -8.31 8.30 -1.33
C LYS A 21 -7.00 9.04 -1.04
N SER A 22 -5.88 8.41 -1.41
CA SER A 22 -4.62 9.07 -1.70
C SER A 22 -4.20 8.55 -3.07
N VAL A 23 -4.66 9.22 -4.12
CA VAL A 23 -4.24 8.94 -5.50
C VAL A 23 -3.02 9.82 -5.75
N ASN A 24 -1.84 9.30 -5.44
CA ASN A 24 -0.60 9.85 -5.98
C ASN A 24 -0.55 9.44 -7.46
N ALA A 25 -0.80 10.40 -8.35
CA ALA A 25 -0.58 10.25 -9.78
C ALA A 25 0.93 10.20 -10.05
N GLN A 26 1.51 9.00 -10.00
CA GLN A 26 2.78 8.71 -10.65
C GLN A 26 2.49 8.31 -12.09
N VAL A 27 2.70 9.24 -13.01
CA VAL A 27 2.82 8.98 -14.45
C VAL A 27 4.04 8.07 -14.62
N THR A 28 3.78 6.78 -14.83
CA THR A 28 4.78 5.77 -15.13
C THR A 28 4.93 5.68 -16.65
N ASP A 29 6.17 5.94 -17.06
CA ASP A 29 6.90 5.51 -18.25
C ASP A 29 6.09 5.05 -19.48
N ILE A 30 6.25 5.81 -20.57
CA ILE A 30 5.69 5.53 -21.88
C ILE A 30 6.35 4.25 -22.42
N ASN A 31 5.55 3.19 -22.44
CA ASN A 31 5.92 1.86 -22.90
C ASN A 31 6.54 1.90 -24.32
N SER A 32 7.76 1.38 -24.43
CA SER A 32 8.63 1.30 -25.62
C SER A 32 7.95 0.77 -26.90
N LYS A 33 6.79 0.11 -26.82
CA LYS A 33 6.03 -0.37 -27.99
C LYS A 33 5.35 0.73 -28.83
N GLY A 34 5.06 1.91 -28.24
CA GLY A 34 4.45 3.03 -28.98
C GLY A 34 5.43 3.75 -29.91
N LEU A 35 6.73 3.70 -29.60
CA LEU A 35 7.79 4.35 -30.39
C LEU A 35 8.11 3.55 -31.67
N GLU A 36 8.03 2.22 -31.61
CA GLU A 36 8.21 1.36 -32.78
C GLU A 36 7.10 1.58 -33.83
N LEU A 37 5.85 1.75 -33.39
CA LEU A 37 4.74 2.00 -34.33
C LEU A 37 4.87 3.35 -35.06
N ARG A 38 5.44 4.37 -34.41
CA ARG A 38 5.73 5.66 -35.05
C ARG A 38 6.86 5.55 -36.08
N LYS A 39 7.91 4.77 -35.82
CA LYS A 39 9.00 4.56 -36.78
C LYS A 39 8.52 3.83 -38.04
N THR A 40 7.64 2.83 -37.90
CA THR A 40 7.10 2.11 -39.06
C THR A 40 6.24 3.01 -39.95
N VAL A 41 5.48 3.95 -39.37
CA VAL A 41 4.69 4.92 -40.14
C VAL A 41 5.58 5.93 -40.88
N THR A 42 6.71 6.35 -40.29
CA THR A 42 7.63 7.30 -40.96
C THR A 42 8.43 6.65 -42.10
N THR A 43 8.67 5.34 -42.04
CA THR A 43 9.47 4.62 -43.06
C THR A 43 8.66 4.29 -44.32
N VAL A 44 7.33 4.16 -44.21
CA VAL A 44 6.44 3.92 -45.37
C VAL A 44 6.25 5.20 -46.21
N GLU A 45 6.45 6.38 -45.62
CA GLU A 45 6.32 7.67 -46.31
C GLU A 45 7.56 8.04 -47.14
N THR A 46 8.69 7.33 -46.97
CA THR A 46 9.96 7.64 -47.64
C THR A 46 10.17 6.91 -48.98
N GLN A 47 9.24 6.04 -49.39
CA GLN A 47 9.38 5.23 -50.62
C GLN A 47 8.46 5.67 -51.78
N ASN A 48 7.86 6.86 -51.71
CA ASN A 48 7.03 7.40 -52.80
C ASN A 48 7.42 8.84 -53.19
N LEU A 49 8.73 9.11 -53.23
CA LEU A 49 9.33 10.40 -53.57
C LEU A 49 9.90 10.36 -55.00
N GLU A 50 9.04 10.27 -56.00
CA GLU A 50 9.39 10.55 -57.40
C GLU A 50 8.37 11.54 -57.98
N GLY A 51 8.68 12.85 -57.87
CA GLY A 51 7.88 13.91 -58.49
C GLY A 51 7.82 15.25 -57.74
N LEU A 52 8.34 15.35 -56.52
CA LEU A 52 8.26 16.59 -55.74
C LEU A 52 9.45 17.51 -56.04
N HIS A 53 9.31 18.37 -57.05
CA HIS A 53 10.21 19.50 -57.25
C HIS A 53 10.35 20.28 -55.94
N HIS A 54 11.54 20.24 -55.33
CA HIS A 54 11.83 21.10 -54.18
C HIS A 54 11.73 22.56 -54.63
N ASP A 55 10.78 23.28 -54.03
CA ASP A 55 10.59 24.73 -54.23
C ASP A 55 11.92 25.46 -54.01
N GLY A 56 12.41 26.16 -55.04
CA GLY A 56 13.68 26.89 -55.03
C GLY A 56 14.91 26.19 -55.63
N GLN A 57 14.80 24.96 -56.15
CA GLN A 57 15.95 24.18 -56.65
C GLN A 57 16.79 24.89 -57.74
N PHE A 58 16.18 25.77 -58.53
CA PHE A 58 16.85 26.49 -59.63
C PHE A 58 17.17 27.96 -59.29
N CYS A 59 16.95 28.39 -58.06
CA CYS A 59 17.24 29.77 -57.65
C CYS A 59 18.70 29.90 -57.20
N HIS A 60 19.40 30.92 -57.69
CA HIS A 60 20.80 31.17 -57.32
C HIS A 60 20.94 32.11 -56.12
N LYS A 61 20.03 33.08 -55.98
CA LYS A 61 20.06 34.09 -54.91
C LYS A 61 18.83 33.96 -53.99
N PRO A 62 19.00 33.90 -52.67
CA PRO A 62 17.87 33.90 -51.74
C PRO A 62 17.25 35.29 -51.67
N CYS A 63 15.95 35.37 -51.38
CA CYS A 63 15.31 36.61 -50.99
C CYS A 63 15.55 36.87 -49.49
N PRO A 64 15.73 38.13 -49.07
CA PRO A 64 15.88 38.49 -47.67
C PRO A 64 14.57 38.25 -46.88
N PRO A 65 14.62 38.25 -45.54
CA PRO A 65 13.41 38.23 -44.72
C PRO A 65 12.43 39.35 -45.12
N GLY A 66 11.14 39.02 -45.19
CA GLY A 66 10.08 39.93 -45.61
C GLY A 66 9.76 39.93 -47.10
N GLU A 67 10.51 39.16 -47.90
CA GLU A 67 10.30 39.03 -49.34
C GLU A 67 10.23 37.56 -49.76
N ARG A 68 9.71 37.31 -50.96
CA ARG A 68 9.64 36.00 -51.64
C ARG A 68 10.00 36.15 -53.12
N LYS A 69 10.34 35.06 -53.82
CA LYS A 69 10.47 35.13 -55.29
C LYS A 69 9.12 35.45 -55.93
N ALA A 70 9.10 36.32 -56.94
CA ALA A 70 7.86 36.69 -57.64
C ALA A 70 7.12 35.46 -58.23
N ARG A 71 7.89 34.49 -58.73
CA ARG A 71 7.46 33.18 -59.26
C ARG A 71 8.53 32.12 -58.94
N ASP A 72 8.24 30.85 -59.16
CA ASP A 72 9.24 29.78 -59.01
C ASP A 72 10.38 29.95 -60.02
N CYS A 73 11.60 29.64 -59.61
CA CYS A 73 12.74 29.62 -60.53
C CYS A 73 12.63 28.43 -61.48
N THR A 74 13.00 28.66 -62.75
CA THR A 74 13.02 27.63 -63.78
C THR A 74 14.45 27.51 -64.31
N VAL A 75 14.84 26.33 -64.84
CA VAL A 75 16.19 26.08 -65.34
C VAL A 75 16.64 27.10 -66.40
N ASN A 76 15.71 27.50 -67.28
CA ASN A 76 16.01 28.29 -68.48
C ASN A 76 15.48 29.72 -68.41
N GLY A 77 14.83 30.12 -67.31
CA GLY A 77 14.20 31.43 -67.18
C GLY A 77 15.06 32.38 -66.36
N ASP A 78 14.90 33.69 -66.62
CA ASP A 78 15.53 34.72 -65.80
C ASP A 78 15.09 34.56 -64.34
N GLU A 79 16.07 34.70 -63.43
CA GLU A 79 15.84 34.60 -62.00
C GLU A 79 14.82 35.68 -61.56
N PRO A 80 13.68 35.29 -60.95
CA PRO A 80 12.65 36.25 -60.56
C PRO A 80 13.14 37.22 -59.47
N ASP A 81 12.71 38.47 -59.59
CA ASP A 81 12.91 39.48 -58.55
C ASP A 81 12.24 39.06 -57.23
N CYS A 82 12.79 39.55 -56.12
CA CYS A 82 12.18 39.41 -54.81
C CYS A 82 11.09 40.46 -54.64
N VAL A 83 9.92 40.03 -54.18
CA VAL A 83 8.75 40.88 -53.95
C VAL A 83 8.33 40.78 -52.49
N PRO A 84 7.82 41.87 -51.89
CA PRO A 84 7.46 41.88 -50.48
C PRO A 84 6.28 40.94 -50.17
N CYS A 85 6.32 40.31 -49.00
CA CYS A 85 5.17 39.62 -48.44
C CYS A 85 4.01 40.61 -48.17
N GLN A 86 2.78 40.10 -48.13
CA GLN A 86 1.61 40.91 -47.79
C GLN A 86 1.62 41.26 -46.29
N GLU A 87 1.83 42.54 -45.97
CA GLU A 87 1.86 43.05 -44.58
C GLU A 87 0.62 42.60 -43.79
N GLY A 88 0.85 42.11 -42.57
CA GLY A 88 -0.21 41.64 -41.67
C GLY A 88 -0.88 40.31 -42.06
N LYS A 89 -0.54 39.72 -43.22
CA LYS A 89 -1.10 38.43 -43.66
C LYS A 89 -0.04 37.36 -43.88
N GLU A 90 1.14 37.75 -44.32
CA GLU A 90 2.25 36.84 -44.62
C GLU A 90 3.59 37.39 -44.13
N TYR A 91 4.50 36.49 -43.77
CA TYR A 91 5.83 36.81 -43.29
C TYR A 91 6.87 35.78 -43.72
N THR A 92 8.14 36.20 -43.72
CA THR A 92 9.32 35.33 -43.82
C THR A 92 10.39 35.84 -42.85
N ASP A 93 10.73 35.04 -41.85
CA ASP A 93 11.66 35.40 -40.77
C ASP A 93 13.14 35.12 -41.11
N LYS A 94 13.37 34.35 -42.17
CA LYS A 94 14.69 33.95 -42.66
C LYS A 94 14.75 34.09 -44.17
N ALA A 95 15.97 34.28 -44.68
CA ALA A 95 16.21 34.27 -46.12
C ALA A 95 15.87 32.89 -46.73
N HIS A 96 15.22 32.87 -47.89
CA HIS A 96 14.78 31.63 -48.53
C HIS A 96 14.70 31.77 -50.07
N PHE A 97 14.57 30.65 -50.78
CA PHE A 97 14.53 30.58 -52.25
C PHE A 97 13.13 30.34 -52.82
N SER A 98 12.12 30.20 -51.96
CA SER A 98 10.74 29.88 -52.37
C SER A 98 10.01 31.10 -52.93
N SER A 99 9.04 30.84 -53.80
CA SER A 99 8.10 31.85 -54.31
C SER A 99 6.94 32.17 -53.37
N LYS A 100 6.94 31.64 -52.14
CA LYS A 100 5.85 31.74 -51.17
C LYS A 100 6.29 32.32 -49.83
N CYS A 101 5.47 33.20 -49.26
CA CYS A 101 5.60 33.63 -47.87
C CYS A 101 4.81 32.68 -46.95
N ARG A 102 5.11 32.70 -45.64
CA ARG A 102 4.37 31.93 -44.63
C ARG A 102 3.17 32.76 -44.17
N ARG A 103 2.02 32.13 -43.96
CA ARG A 103 0.85 32.83 -43.42
C ARG A 103 1.09 33.21 -41.95
N CYS A 104 0.68 34.41 -41.58
CA CYS A 104 0.70 34.87 -40.20
C CYS A 104 -0.18 33.97 -39.33
N ARG A 105 0.32 33.63 -38.13
CA ARG A 105 -0.44 32.91 -37.11
C ARG A 105 -1.60 33.78 -36.62
N LEU A 106 -2.75 33.16 -36.37
CA LEU A 106 -3.85 33.79 -35.64
C LEU A 106 -3.77 33.43 -34.15
N CYS A 107 -4.13 34.38 -33.30
CA CYS A 107 -4.29 34.15 -31.86
C CYS A 107 -5.78 33.91 -31.59
N ASP A 108 -6.17 32.64 -31.52
CA ASP A 108 -7.58 32.27 -31.35
C ASP A 108 -8.08 32.65 -29.95
N GLU A 109 -9.06 33.54 -29.92
CA GLU A 109 -9.71 33.99 -28.71
C GLU A 109 -10.41 32.86 -27.93
N GLY A 110 -10.92 31.84 -28.63
CA GLY A 110 -11.55 30.65 -28.03
C GLY A 110 -10.54 29.74 -27.33
N HIS A 111 -9.26 29.84 -27.68
CA HIS A 111 -8.16 29.16 -27.00
C HIS A 111 -7.53 30.01 -25.88
N GLY A 112 -8.18 31.10 -25.46
CA GLY A 112 -7.68 31.97 -24.41
C GLY A 112 -6.45 32.80 -24.82
N LEU A 113 -6.20 32.98 -26.12
CA LEU A 113 -5.07 33.73 -26.64
C LEU A 113 -5.50 35.13 -27.11
N GLU A 114 -4.56 36.07 -27.08
CA GLU A 114 -4.68 37.41 -27.67
C GLU A 114 -3.36 37.81 -28.34
N VAL A 115 -3.42 38.79 -29.24
CA VAL A 115 -2.24 39.29 -29.94
C VAL A 115 -1.39 40.16 -29.00
N GLU A 116 -0.15 39.76 -28.78
CA GLU A 116 0.85 40.58 -28.09
C GLU A 116 1.59 41.49 -29.08
N ILE A 117 2.01 40.91 -30.21
CA ILE A 117 2.72 41.62 -31.28
C ILE A 117 2.10 41.22 -32.62
N ASN A 118 1.70 42.21 -33.41
CA ASN A 118 1.14 42.01 -34.74
C ASN A 118 2.17 41.40 -35.68
N CYS A 119 1.69 40.62 -36.64
CA CYS A 119 2.53 40.09 -37.71
C CYS A 119 3.12 41.23 -38.54
N THR A 120 4.41 41.15 -38.83
CA THR A 120 5.08 42.01 -39.80
C THR A 120 5.63 41.16 -40.94
N ARG A 121 6.09 41.76 -42.04
CA ARG A 121 6.73 40.99 -43.14
C ARG A 121 7.88 40.10 -42.65
N THR A 122 8.60 40.48 -41.60
CA THR A 122 9.78 39.75 -41.10
C THR A 122 9.53 38.97 -39.80
N GLN A 123 8.34 39.06 -39.22
CA GLN A 123 8.04 38.47 -37.92
C GLN A 123 6.61 37.92 -37.87
N ASN A 124 6.48 36.65 -37.45
CA ASN A 124 5.17 36.05 -37.22
C ASN A 124 4.45 36.73 -36.05
N THR A 125 3.11 36.65 -36.03
CA THR A 125 2.30 37.08 -34.89
C THR A 125 2.77 36.43 -33.59
N LYS A 126 3.00 37.23 -32.56
CA LYS A 126 3.26 36.75 -31.20
C LYS A 126 1.97 36.77 -30.40
N CYS A 127 1.56 35.62 -29.90
CA CYS A 127 0.39 35.48 -29.04
C CYS A 127 0.80 35.43 -27.57
N ARG A 128 -0.07 35.94 -26.70
CA ARG A 128 0.00 35.73 -25.24
C ARG A 128 -1.35 35.25 -24.72
N CYS A 129 -1.39 34.76 -23.49
CA CYS A 129 -2.65 34.43 -22.84
C CYS A 129 -3.47 35.70 -22.54
N LYS A 130 -4.79 35.59 -22.64
CA LYS A 130 -5.73 36.62 -22.18
C LYS A 130 -5.64 36.83 -20.66
N PRO A 131 -6.13 37.97 -20.14
CA PRO A 131 -6.25 38.16 -18.69
C PRO A 131 -7.03 37.02 -18.03
N ASN A 132 -6.53 36.53 -16.89
CA ASN A 132 -7.04 35.37 -16.15
C ASN A 132 -6.86 34.01 -16.83
N PHE A 133 -5.94 33.89 -17.78
CA PHE A 133 -5.51 32.62 -18.38
C PHE A 133 -4.00 32.43 -18.22
N PHE A 134 -3.53 31.19 -18.27
CA PHE A 134 -2.13 30.83 -18.16
C PHE A 134 -1.73 29.68 -19.09
N CYS A 135 -0.44 29.55 -19.34
CA CYS A 135 0.15 28.38 -20.01
C CYS A 135 1.54 28.10 -19.44
N ASN A 136 1.79 26.87 -18.99
CA ASN A 136 3.07 26.50 -18.35
C ASN A 136 4.17 26.12 -19.37
N SER A 137 3.79 25.87 -20.63
CA SER A 137 4.70 25.46 -21.70
C SER A 137 5.45 26.66 -22.30
N THR A 138 6.60 26.41 -22.91
CA THR A 138 7.33 27.43 -23.69
C THR A 138 6.59 27.78 -24.99
N VAL A 139 5.84 26.84 -25.54
CA VAL A 139 5.00 27.02 -26.74
C VAL A 139 3.56 26.71 -26.34
N CYS A 140 2.71 27.73 -26.43
CA CYS A 140 1.30 27.65 -26.05
C CYS A 140 0.42 27.57 -27.29
N GLU A 141 -0.26 26.42 -27.45
CA GLU A 141 -1.31 26.22 -28.45
C GLU A 141 -2.66 26.78 -27.96
N HIS A 142 -2.89 26.69 -26.66
CA HIS A 142 -4.01 27.26 -25.92
C HIS A 142 -3.55 27.72 -24.54
N CYS A 143 -4.37 28.53 -23.87
CA CYS A 143 -4.21 28.90 -22.47
C CYS A 143 -5.42 28.43 -21.66
N ASP A 144 -5.18 28.03 -20.42
CA ASP A 144 -6.20 27.55 -19.50
C ASP A 144 -6.63 28.67 -18.55
N PRO A 145 -7.91 28.70 -18.10
CA PRO A 145 -8.35 29.65 -17.08
C PRO A 145 -7.60 29.47 -15.76
N CYS A 146 -7.21 30.57 -15.12
CA CYS A 146 -6.58 30.58 -13.81
C CYS A 146 -7.48 29.92 -12.75
N THR A 147 -6.89 29.07 -11.91
CA THR A 147 -7.59 28.43 -10.81
C THR A 147 -7.96 29.44 -9.73
N LYS A 148 -9.20 29.37 -9.23
CA LYS A 148 -9.70 30.16 -8.09
C LYS A 148 -9.52 29.36 -6.81
N CYS A 149 -8.93 29.98 -5.79
CA CYS A 149 -8.65 29.32 -4.52
C CYS A 149 -9.69 29.69 -3.47
N GLU A 150 -10.24 28.69 -2.77
CA GLU A 150 -11.21 28.89 -1.68
C GLU A 150 -10.52 29.25 -0.35
N HIS A 151 -9.37 28.64 -0.07
CA HIS A 151 -8.64 28.73 1.21
C HIS A 151 -7.47 29.73 1.20
N GLY A 152 -7.44 30.62 0.21
CA GLY A 152 -6.37 31.59 0.00
C GLY A 152 -5.34 31.16 -1.05
N ILE A 153 -4.57 32.15 -1.51
CA ILE A 153 -3.61 32.02 -2.61
C ILE A 153 -2.19 32.00 -2.02
N ILE A 154 -1.39 31.00 -2.40
CA ILE A 154 0.06 30.95 -2.10
C ILE A 154 0.83 31.73 -3.16
N LYS A 155 0.45 31.56 -4.43
CA LYS A 155 1.07 32.23 -5.57
C LYS A 155 0.01 32.66 -6.56
N GLU A 156 0.01 33.94 -6.90
CA GLU A 156 -0.90 34.54 -7.86
C GLU A 156 -0.72 33.95 -9.26
N CYS A 157 -1.80 33.96 -10.04
CA CYS A 157 -1.76 33.55 -11.44
C CYS A 157 -0.94 34.54 -12.28
N THR A 158 -0.19 34.01 -13.24
CA THR A 158 0.54 34.81 -14.24
C THR A 158 0.25 34.24 -15.62
N LEU A 159 0.55 34.99 -16.69
CA LEU A 159 0.34 34.52 -18.07
C LEU A 159 1.08 33.21 -18.38
N THR A 160 2.10 32.84 -17.60
CA THR A 160 2.94 31.65 -17.78
C THR A 160 2.89 30.64 -16.62
N SER A 161 2.00 30.83 -15.63
CA SER A 161 1.89 29.93 -14.48
C SER A 161 0.54 30.06 -13.81
N ASN A 162 -0.10 28.91 -13.54
CA ASN A 162 -1.35 28.87 -12.76
C ASN A 162 -1.19 29.41 -11.34
N THR A 163 -2.31 29.80 -10.74
CA THR A 163 -2.46 30.07 -9.31
C THR A 163 -2.08 28.82 -8.50
N LYS A 164 -1.32 29.01 -7.42
CA LYS A 164 -1.12 27.96 -6.39
C LYS A 164 -2.00 28.26 -5.19
N CYS A 165 -2.90 27.33 -4.87
CA CYS A 165 -3.81 27.47 -3.74
C CYS A 165 -3.20 26.96 -2.45
N LYS A 166 -3.61 27.57 -1.33
CA LYS A 166 -3.31 27.03 -0.01
C LYS A 166 -4.07 25.72 0.16
N GLU A 167 -3.35 24.67 0.57
CA GLU A 167 -3.99 23.41 0.91
C GLU A 167 -4.96 23.64 2.07
N GLU A 168 -6.14 23.04 1.98
CA GLU A 168 -7.08 23.00 3.09
C GLU A 168 -6.33 22.35 4.26
N GLY A 169 -6.13 23.12 5.34
CA GLY A 169 -5.56 22.57 6.56
C GLY A 169 -6.51 21.48 7.01
N SER A 170 -6.13 20.22 6.76
CA SER A 170 -6.92 19.05 7.17
C SER A 170 -7.08 19.16 8.68
N ARG A 171 -8.22 19.72 9.11
CA ARG A 171 -8.65 19.73 10.49
C ARG A 171 -9.07 18.29 10.76
N SER A 172 -8.07 17.44 10.89
CA SER A 172 -8.23 16.02 11.16
C SER A 172 -9.22 15.93 12.31
N ASN A 173 -10.38 15.32 12.05
CA ASN A 173 -11.39 14.98 13.04
C ASN A 173 -10.82 13.89 13.97
N LEU A 174 -9.68 14.16 14.60
CA LEU A 174 -9.03 13.28 15.58
C LEU A 174 -9.93 13.08 16.80
N GLY A 175 -10.87 14.00 17.05
CA GLY A 175 -11.91 13.84 18.07
C GLY A 175 -12.80 12.62 17.83
N TRP A 176 -13.07 12.24 16.58
CA TRP A 176 -13.85 11.03 16.29
C TRP A 176 -13.05 9.76 16.61
N LEU A 177 -11.74 9.76 16.34
CA LEU A 177 -10.87 8.62 16.66
C LEU A 177 -10.88 8.31 18.18
N CYS A 178 -10.92 9.32 19.05
CA CYS A 178 -11.05 9.10 20.50
C CYS A 178 -12.37 8.41 20.88
N LEU A 179 -13.49 8.75 20.23
CA LEU A 179 -14.79 8.12 20.47
C LEU A 179 -14.80 6.63 20.10
N LEU A 180 -14.03 6.23 19.08
CA LEU A 180 -13.87 4.81 18.71
C LEU A 180 -12.96 4.02 19.66
N LEU A 181 -12.01 4.68 20.33
CA LEU A 181 -11.07 4.02 21.25
C LEU A 181 -11.64 3.84 22.67
N LEU A 182 -12.53 4.73 23.13
CA LEU A 182 -13.16 4.65 24.46
C LEU A 182 -13.85 3.32 24.80
N PRO A 183 -14.59 2.63 23.91
CA PRO A 183 -15.23 1.37 24.24
C PRO A 183 -14.27 0.17 24.31
N ILE A 184 -13.07 0.27 23.71
CA ILE A 184 -12.11 -0.85 23.63
C ILE A 184 -11.69 -1.37 25.03
N PRO A 185 -11.26 -0.54 26.01
CA PRO A 185 -10.90 -1.04 27.33
C PRO A 185 -12.07 -1.68 28.07
N LEU A 186 -13.31 -1.18 27.87
CA LEU A 186 -14.52 -1.79 28.43
C LEU A 186 -14.81 -3.18 27.80
N ILE A 187 -14.68 -3.31 26.48
CA ILE A 187 -14.87 -4.58 25.77
C ILE A 187 -13.83 -5.62 26.24
N VAL A 188 -12.56 -5.22 26.34
CA VAL A 188 -11.48 -6.08 26.86
C VAL A 188 -11.76 -6.51 28.30
N TRP A 189 -12.22 -5.58 29.15
CA TRP A 189 -12.57 -5.87 30.55
C TRP A 189 -13.75 -6.84 30.67
N VAL A 190 -14.82 -6.65 29.89
CA VAL A 190 -15.99 -7.55 29.85
C VAL A 190 -15.56 -8.95 29.40
N LYS A 191 -14.76 -9.06 28.33
CA LYS A 191 -14.28 -10.36 27.85
C LYS A 191 -13.39 -11.08 28.86
N ARG A 192 -12.53 -10.35 29.57
CA ARG A 192 -11.71 -10.91 30.64
C ARG A 192 -12.56 -11.43 31.81
N LYS A 193 -13.60 -10.70 32.21
CA LYS A 193 -14.56 -11.14 33.24
C LYS A 193 -15.37 -12.36 32.81
N GLU A 194 -15.75 -12.44 31.54
CA GLU A 194 -16.49 -13.57 30.98
C GLU A 194 -15.68 -14.87 31.07
N VAL A 195 -14.43 -14.86 30.59
CA VAL A 195 -13.51 -16.01 30.71
C VAL A 195 -13.28 -16.39 32.18
N GLN A 196 -13.07 -15.42 33.05
CA GLN A 196 -12.88 -15.67 34.49
C GLN A 196 -14.12 -16.31 35.13
N LYS A 197 -15.31 -15.87 34.76
CA LYS A 197 -16.58 -16.43 35.25
C LYS A 197 -16.78 -17.86 34.73
N THR A 198 -16.48 -18.12 33.47
CA THR A 198 -16.54 -19.46 32.85
C THR A 198 -15.58 -20.43 33.53
N CYS A 199 -14.32 -20.06 33.75
CA CYS A 199 -13.37 -20.91 34.49
C CYS A 199 -13.85 -21.18 35.93
N ARG A 200 -14.37 -20.16 36.63
CA ARG A 200 -14.91 -20.32 37.99
C ARG A 200 -16.12 -21.26 38.05
N LYS A 201 -17.01 -21.21 37.05
CA LYS A 201 -18.17 -22.09 36.97
C LYS A 201 -17.73 -23.55 36.78
N HIS A 202 -16.84 -23.81 35.84
CA HIS A 202 -16.31 -25.17 35.61
C HIS A 202 -15.58 -25.74 36.82
N ARG A 203 -14.85 -24.90 37.58
CA ARG A 203 -14.21 -25.33 38.83
C ARG A 203 -15.22 -25.80 39.89
N LYS A 204 -16.38 -25.15 39.99
CA LYS A 204 -17.45 -25.54 40.92
C LYS A 204 -18.16 -26.84 40.50
N GLU A 205 -18.35 -27.06 39.21
CA GLU A 205 -18.99 -28.29 38.69
C GLU A 205 -18.08 -29.52 38.81
N ASN A 206 -16.76 -29.36 38.68
CA ASN A 206 -15.81 -30.47 38.81
C ASN A 206 -15.35 -30.77 40.24
N GLN A 207 -15.78 -30.00 41.25
CA GLN A 207 -15.41 -30.21 42.65
C GLN A 207 -16.28 -31.26 43.39
N GLY A 208 -17.11 -32.01 42.65
CA GLY A 208 -17.96 -33.07 43.17
C GLY A 208 -17.48 -34.47 42.79
N SER A 209 -16.24 -34.85 43.13
CA SER A 209 -15.79 -36.25 43.34
C SER A 209 -14.27 -36.29 43.57
N HIS A 210 -13.87 -36.98 44.63
CA HIS A 210 -12.50 -37.29 45.08
C HIS A 210 -11.71 -36.23 45.86
N GLU A 211 -11.59 -36.51 47.17
CA GLU A 211 -10.51 -36.08 48.06
C GLU A 211 -9.13 -36.41 47.47
N SER A 212 -8.23 -35.43 47.48
CA SER A 212 -6.79 -35.65 47.50
C SER A 212 -6.10 -34.42 48.10
N PRO A 213 -4.95 -34.62 48.77
CA PRO A 213 -4.61 -33.88 49.99
C PRO A 213 -4.18 -32.44 49.73
N THR A 214 -4.56 -31.57 50.67
CA THR A 214 -4.06 -30.22 50.87
C THR A 214 -2.53 -30.24 50.97
N LEU A 215 -1.82 -29.91 49.89
CA LEU A 215 -0.40 -29.61 49.94
C LEU A 215 -0.26 -28.15 50.38
N ASN A 216 0.37 -27.95 51.55
CA ASN A 216 0.57 -26.64 52.17
C ASN A 216 1.31 -25.68 51.22
N PRO A 217 0.84 -24.42 51.07
CA PRO A 217 1.45 -23.43 50.20
C PRO A 217 2.63 -22.76 50.92
N GLU A 218 3.68 -23.51 51.23
CA GLU A 218 4.85 -22.95 51.88
C GLU A 218 6.12 -23.71 51.52
N THR A 219 6.46 -23.77 50.24
CA THR A 219 7.84 -24.04 49.79
C THR A 219 8.01 -23.69 48.31
N VAL A 220 8.95 -22.78 48.05
CA VAL A 220 9.61 -22.49 46.78
C VAL A 220 8.74 -21.85 45.69
N ALA A 221 8.99 -20.56 45.42
CA ALA A 221 8.53 -19.87 44.23
C ALA A 221 9.24 -20.48 43.00
N ILE A 222 8.74 -21.61 42.50
CA ILE A 222 9.24 -22.24 41.28
C ILE A 222 8.76 -21.38 40.11
N ASN A 223 9.68 -20.69 39.43
CA ASN A 223 9.40 -20.01 38.18
C ASN A 223 9.11 -21.06 37.10
N LEU A 224 7.83 -21.32 36.83
CA LEU A 224 7.40 -22.27 35.79
C LEU A 224 7.76 -21.83 34.37
N SER A 225 8.20 -20.59 34.18
CA SER A 225 8.61 -20.03 32.89
C SER A 225 9.91 -20.63 32.34
N ASP A 226 10.72 -21.33 33.16
CA ASP A 226 11.96 -21.99 32.73
C ASP A 226 11.81 -23.51 32.53
N VAL A 227 10.59 -24.03 32.62
CA VAL A 227 10.32 -25.47 32.44
C VAL A 227 10.49 -25.84 30.98
N ASP A 228 11.37 -26.81 30.69
CA ASP A 228 11.52 -27.37 29.35
C ASP A 228 10.27 -28.19 28.99
N LEU A 229 9.34 -27.54 28.28
CA LEU A 229 8.07 -28.11 27.87
C LEU A 229 8.26 -29.35 26.98
N SER A 230 9.45 -29.52 26.37
CA SER A 230 9.81 -30.68 25.56
C SER A 230 9.55 -32.01 26.29
N LYS A 231 9.89 -32.09 27.59
CA LYS A 231 9.66 -33.29 28.43
C LYS A 231 8.17 -33.64 28.56
N TYR A 232 7.31 -32.63 28.48
CA TYR A 232 5.87 -32.75 28.75
C TYR A 232 5.01 -32.80 27.48
N ILE A 233 5.59 -32.66 26.29
CA ILE A 233 4.83 -32.65 25.02
C ILE A 233 3.93 -33.88 24.88
N THR A 234 4.45 -35.07 25.15
CA THR A 234 3.68 -36.32 25.06
C THR A 234 2.54 -36.34 26.07
N THR A 235 2.78 -35.86 27.28
CA THR A 235 1.77 -35.78 28.34
C THR A 235 0.68 -34.76 28.00
N ILE A 236 1.06 -33.60 27.46
CA ILE A 236 0.15 -32.55 26.98
C ILE A 236 -0.68 -33.08 25.80
N ALA A 237 -0.04 -33.77 24.85
CA ALA A 237 -0.72 -34.45 23.74
C ALA A 237 -1.73 -35.48 24.25
N GLY A 238 -1.41 -36.19 25.34
CA GLY A 238 -2.30 -37.17 25.97
C GLY A 238 -3.58 -36.59 26.56
N VAL A 239 -3.52 -35.35 27.07
CA VAL A 239 -4.70 -34.69 27.68
C VAL A 239 -5.52 -33.85 26.71
N MET A 240 -5.02 -33.58 25.50
CA MET A 240 -5.70 -32.81 24.46
C MET A 240 -6.27 -33.69 23.33
N THR A 241 -7.42 -33.32 22.78
CA THR A 241 -7.95 -33.91 21.54
C THR A 241 -7.19 -33.40 20.32
N LEU A 242 -7.19 -34.15 19.21
CA LEU A 242 -6.52 -33.73 17.97
C LEU A 242 -7.05 -32.38 17.45
N SER A 243 -8.36 -32.15 17.57
CA SER A 243 -8.98 -30.87 17.19
C SER A 243 -8.51 -29.71 18.07
N GLN A 244 -8.39 -29.94 19.40
CA GLN A 244 -7.85 -28.93 20.33
C GLN A 244 -6.40 -28.59 20.01
N VAL A 245 -5.56 -29.60 19.71
CA VAL A 245 -4.16 -29.37 19.32
C VAL A 245 -4.07 -28.60 18.01
N LYS A 246 -4.79 -29.01 16.97
CA LYS A 246 -4.81 -28.29 15.67
C LYS A 246 -5.29 -26.84 15.83
N GLY A 247 -6.34 -26.62 16.61
CA GLY A 247 -6.85 -25.28 16.90
C GLY A 247 -5.85 -24.41 17.68
N PHE A 248 -5.14 -25.01 18.63
CA PHE A 248 -4.11 -24.33 19.43
C PHE A 248 -2.91 -23.92 18.58
N VAL A 249 -2.29 -24.86 17.84
CA VAL A 249 -1.08 -24.58 17.06
C VAL A 249 -1.34 -23.60 15.90
N ARG A 250 -2.52 -23.68 15.28
CA ARG A 250 -2.97 -22.76 14.23
C ARG A 250 -3.07 -21.32 14.73
N LYS A 251 -3.65 -21.12 15.92
CA LYS A 251 -3.73 -19.78 16.55
C LYS A 251 -2.36 -19.26 16.96
N ASN A 252 -1.42 -20.16 17.18
CA ASN A 252 -0.07 -19.88 17.65
C ASN A 252 1.00 -20.04 16.56
N GLY A 253 0.64 -19.77 15.30
CA GLY A 253 1.62 -19.54 14.23
C GLY A 253 2.09 -20.76 13.44
N VAL A 254 1.63 -21.97 13.77
CA VAL A 254 1.86 -23.13 12.88
C VAL A 254 0.94 -23.00 11.67
N ASN A 255 1.52 -22.83 10.48
CA ASN A 255 0.78 -22.64 9.24
C ASN A 255 0.05 -23.92 8.80
N GLU A 256 -1.00 -23.78 7.98
CA GLU A 256 -1.81 -24.92 7.53
C GLU A 256 -1.01 -25.93 6.70
N ALA A 257 -0.04 -25.46 5.91
CA ALA A 257 0.82 -26.36 5.12
C ALA A 257 1.55 -27.36 6.03
N LYS A 258 2.08 -26.90 7.17
CA LYS A 258 2.73 -27.74 8.16
C LYS A 258 1.75 -28.68 8.87
N ILE A 259 0.53 -28.21 9.14
CA ILE A 259 -0.52 -29.04 9.75
C ILE A 259 -0.92 -30.19 8.82
N ASP A 260 -1.03 -29.92 7.52
CA ASP A 260 -1.37 -30.92 6.50
C ASP A 260 -0.22 -31.88 6.22
N GLU A 261 1.03 -31.40 6.21
CA GLU A 261 2.24 -32.25 6.14
C GLU A 261 2.24 -33.27 7.29
N ILE A 262 2.14 -32.81 8.54
CA ILE A 262 2.14 -33.69 9.73
C ILE A 262 0.98 -34.68 9.71
N LYS A 263 -0.19 -34.24 9.23
CA LYS A 263 -1.38 -35.09 9.07
C LYS A 263 -1.11 -36.21 8.05
N ASN A 264 -0.45 -35.91 6.94
CA ASN A 264 -0.17 -36.86 5.87
C ASN A 264 0.97 -37.82 6.22
N ASP A 265 1.95 -37.38 7.01
CA ASP A 265 3.04 -38.24 7.47
C ASP A 265 2.57 -39.27 8.51
N ASN A 266 1.53 -38.95 9.28
CA ASN A 266 1.07 -39.75 10.42
C ASN A 266 -0.42 -40.14 10.28
N VAL A 267 -0.85 -40.57 9.09
CA VAL A 267 -2.29 -40.76 8.75
C VAL A 267 -3.02 -41.64 9.77
N GLN A 268 -2.40 -42.74 10.20
CA GLN A 268 -3.00 -43.74 11.11
C GLN A 268 -2.71 -43.46 12.59
N ASP A 269 -1.71 -42.62 12.90
CA ASP A 269 -1.29 -42.35 14.26
C ASP A 269 -1.71 -40.94 14.71
N THR A 270 -2.95 -40.86 15.21
CA THR A 270 -3.48 -39.59 15.73
C THR A 270 -2.77 -39.12 17.00
N ALA A 271 -2.12 -40.02 17.75
CA ALA A 271 -1.34 -39.65 18.93
C ALA A 271 -0.04 -38.96 18.49
N GLU A 272 0.66 -39.54 17.52
CA GLU A 272 1.86 -38.95 16.96
C GLU A 272 1.56 -37.64 16.21
N GLN A 273 0.43 -37.53 15.51
CA GLN A 273 -0.02 -36.24 14.95
C GLN A 273 -0.07 -35.14 16.02
N LYS A 274 -0.65 -35.41 17.19
CA LYS A 274 -0.73 -34.43 18.28
C LYS A 274 0.65 -34.05 18.79
N VAL A 275 1.53 -35.04 18.99
CA VAL A 275 2.89 -34.83 19.47
C VAL A 275 3.69 -33.98 18.48
N GLN A 276 3.65 -34.31 17.19
CA GLN A 276 4.38 -33.58 16.15
C GLN A 276 3.89 -32.13 15.97
N LEU A 277 2.58 -31.90 16.03
CA LEU A 277 2.02 -30.54 16.01
C LEU A 277 2.53 -29.71 17.18
N LEU A 278 2.53 -30.27 18.40
CA LEU A 278 3.02 -29.59 19.60
C LEU A 278 4.56 -29.40 19.58
N ARG A 279 5.33 -30.37 19.05
CA ARG A 279 6.78 -30.23 18.84
C ARG A 279 7.10 -29.07 17.91
N ASN A 280 6.40 -28.99 16.78
CA ASN A 280 6.62 -27.92 15.81
C ASN A 280 6.25 -26.55 16.40
N TRP A 281 5.12 -26.45 17.10
CA TRP A 281 4.75 -25.24 17.81
C TRP A 281 5.79 -24.84 18.88
N HIS A 282 6.27 -25.79 19.69
CA HIS A 282 7.27 -25.53 20.73
C HIS A 282 8.59 -24.98 20.13
N GLN A 283 9.01 -25.51 18.97
CA GLN A 283 10.19 -25.02 18.25
C GLN A 283 10.04 -23.56 17.76
N LEU A 284 8.82 -23.13 17.41
CA LEU A 284 8.56 -21.77 16.93
C LEU A 284 8.58 -20.70 18.04
N HIS A 285 8.13 -21.03 19.25
CA HIS A 285 7.96 -20.04 20.34
C HIS A 285 9.15 -19.94 21.29
N GLY A 286 10.10 -20.88 21.22
CA GLY A 286 11.28 -20.89 22.09
C GLY A 286 10.95 -21.24 23.55
N LYS A 287 12.00 -21.57 24.31
CA LYS A 287 11.87 -22.19 25.64
C LYS A 287 11.22 -21.28 26.70
N LYS A 288 11.44 -19.97 26.63
CA LYS A 288 11.21 -19.04 27.75
C LYS A 288 9.74 -18.59 27.94
N GLU A 289 8.90 -18.71 26.92
CA GLU A 289 7.51 -18.23 26.96
C GLU A 289 6.47 -19.30 26.57
N ALA A 290 6.91 -20.50 26.20
CA ALA A 290 6.03 -21.56 25.69
C ALA A 290 4.99 -22.01 26.74
N TYR A 291 5.41 -22.22 27.99
CA TYR A 291 4.50 -22.64 29.06
C TYR A 291 3.43 -21.59 29.35
N ASP A 292 3.84 -20.34 29.54
CA ASP A 292 2.92 -19.23 29.82
C ASP A 292 1.94 -19.01 28.67
N THR A 293 2.41 -19.12 27.43
CA THR A 293 1.58 -19.03 26.23
C THR A 293 0.56 -20.15 26.17
N LEU A 294 0.97 -21.41 26.42
CA LEU A 294 0.09 -22.57 26.48
C LEU A 294 -1.04 -22.36 27.51
N ILE A 295 -0.69 -22.05 28.76
CA ILE A 295 -1.68 -21.86 29.83
C ILE A 295 -2.60 -20.68 29.53
N LYS A 296 -2.06 -19.57 29.01
CA LYS A 296 -2.82 -18.36 28.66
C LYS A 296 -3.83 -18.63 27.56
N ASP A 297 -3.45 -19.33 26.51
CA ASP A 297 -4.34 -19.57 25.37
C ASP A 297 -5.35 -20.68 25.62
N LEU A 298 -4.99 -21.70 26.41
CA LEU A 298 -5.96 -22.68 26.89
C LEU A 298 -7.06 -21.99 27.72
N LYS A 299 -6.69 -21.06 28.61
CA LYS A 299 -7.67 -20.25 29.37
C LYS A 299 -8.53 -19.38 28.46
N LYS A 300 -7.94 -18.70 27.46
CA LYS A 300 -8.72 -17.93 26.46
C LYS A 300 -9.66 -18.80 25.63
N ALA A 301 -9.31 -20.06 25.40
CA ALA A 301 -10.16 -21.03 24.71
C ALA A 301 -11.24 -21.66 25.61
N ASN A 302 -11.42 -21.16 26.83
CA ASN A 302 -12.30 -21.73 27.87
C ASN A 302 -11.95 -23.18 28.27
N LEU A 303 -10.73 -23.65 27.96
CA LEU A 303 -10.23 -24.96 28.33
C LEU A 303 -9.51 -24.90 29.70
N CYS A 304 -10.17 -24.30 30.69
CA CYS A 304 -9.55 -24.00 31.99
C CYS A 304 -9.20 -25.27 32.77
N THR A 305 -10.05 -26.30 32.69
CA THR A 305 -9.83 -27.61 33.33
C THR A 305 -8.59 -28.32 32.75
N LEU A 306 -8.37 -28.16 31.45
CA LEU A 306 -7.22 -28.72 30.75
C LEU A 306 -5.93 -27.96 31.12
N ALA A 307 -6.01 -26.62 31.22
CA ALA A 307 -4.91 -25.79 31.71
C ALA A 307 -4.53 -26.15 33.16
N GLU A 308 -5.52 -26.32 34.04
CA GLU A 308 -5.29 -26.75 35.44
C GLU A 308 -4.70 -28.16 35.50
N LYS A 309 -5.21 -29.11 34.71
CA LYS A 309 -4.67 -30.47 34.65
C LYS A 309 -3.21 -30.50 34.20
N ILE A 310 -2.86 -29.75 33.14
CA ILE A 310 -1.47 -29.61 32.68
C ILE A 310 -0.60 -29.00 33.77
N GLN A 311 -1.08 -27.93 34.42
CA GLN A 311 -0.37 -27.28 35.51
C GLN A 311 -0.11 -28.23 36.68
N THR A 312 -1.11 -29.00 37.11
CA THR A 312 -0.97 -29.98 38.20
C THR A 312 0.00 -31.11 37.85
N ILE A 313 -0.04 -31.63 36.62
CA ILE A 313 0.89 -32.68 36.16
C ILE A 313 2.33 -32.16 36.22
N ILE A 314 2.60 -30.99 35.64
CA ILE A 314 3.94 -30.43 35.57
C ILE A 314 4.46 -30.08 36.97
N LEU A 315 3.61 -29.48 37.82
CA LEU A 315 3.98 -29.18 39.21
C LEU A 315 4.33 -30.45 40.00
N LYS A 316 3.51 -31.50 39.88
CA LYS A 316 3.75 -32.77 40.59
C LYS A 316 5.09 -33.40 40.21
N ASP A 317 5.41 -33.41 38.91
CA ASP A 317 6.67 -33.96 38.42
C ASP A 317 7.87 -33.14 38.92
N ILE A 318 7.79 -31.81 38.89
CA ILE A 318 8.85 -30.92 39.39
C ILE A 318 9.05 -31.11 40.89
N THR A 319 7.98 -31.22 41.68
CA THR A 319 8.09 -31.47 43.12
C THR A 319 8.72 -32.82 43.43
N SER A 320 8.37 -33.87 42.67
CA SER A 320 8.99 -35.19 42.86
C SER A 320 10.46 -35.24 42.43
N ASP A 321 10.83 -34.55 41.34
CA ASP A 321 12.22 -34.46 40.89
C ASP A 321 13.07 -33.69 41.93
N SER A 322 12.52 -32.63 42.51
CA SER A 322 13.12 -31.87 43.62
C SER A 322 13.35 -32.75 44.86
N GLU A 323 12.32 -33.47 45.32
CA GLU A 323 12.42 -34.38 46.47
C GLU A 323 13.47 -35.48 46.26
N ASN A 324 13.47 -36.12 45.09
CA ASN A 324 14.46 -37.14 44.74
C ASN A 324 15.88 -36.58 44.66
N SER A 325 16.05 -35.36 44.15
CA SER A 325 17.36 -34.70 44.07
C SER A 325 17.91 -34.37 45.45
N ASN A 326 17.06 -33.88 46.36
CA ASN A 326 17.44 -33.61 47.75
C ASN A 326 17.82 -34.90 48.47
N PHE A 327 17.02 -35.97 48.33
CA PHE A 327 17.34 -37.27 48.90
C PHE A 327 18.68 -37.83 48.38
N ARG A 328 18.95 -37.69 47.07
CA ARG A 328 20.23 -38.14 46.48
C ARG A 328 21.42 -37.34 47.02
N ASN A 329 21.29 -36.03 47.15
CA ASN A 329 22.33 -35.17 47.72
C ASN A 329 22.57 -35.51 49.21
N GLU A 330 21.52 -35.82 49.95
CA GLU A 330 21.60 -36.22 51.35
C GLU A 330 22.32 -37.57 51.51
N ILE A 331 21.98 -38.58 50.68
CA ILE A 331 22.70 -39.87 50.63
C ILE A 331 24.16 -39.69 50.21
N GLN A 332 24.45 -38.82 49.25
CA GLN A 332 25.81 -38.59 48.76
C GLN A 332 26.67 -37.77 49.75
N SER A 333 26.04 -37.07 50.70
CA SER A 333 26.73 -36.42 51.82
C SER A 333 27.02 -37.36 53.01
N LEU A 334 26.40 -38.55 53.01
CA LEU A 334 26.51 -39.56 54.07
C LEU A 334 27.50 -40.70 53.72
N VAL A 335 28.14 -40.64 52.54
CA VAL A 335 29.18 -41.57 52.05
C VAL A 335 30.48 -40.81 51.83
#